data_AF-A0A954J488-F1
#
_entry.id   AF-A0A954J488-F1
#
_cell.length_a   1.000
_cell.length_b   1.000
_cell.length_c   1.000
_cell.angle_alpha   90.00
_cell.angle_beta   90.00
_cell.angle_gamma   90.00
#
_symmetry.space_group_name_H-M   'P 1'
#
loop_
_entity.id
_entity.type
_entity.pdbx_description
1 polymer ?
#
loop_
_entity_poly.entity_id
_entity_poly.type
_entity_poly.pdbx_seq_one_letter_code
_entity_poly.pdbx_strand_id
1 'polypeptide(L)'
;LHHAREDVRILTRLMERPLGRVFDTQLAMSFLDARPQIGYKALVAEVCGARLNKGPQMFDWSRRPLPPDVLRYAIDDVKYLMTIRDQLVDQLKEAGRWEWYEEEQRTALLDMEPSDTTEA
;
A
#
# COMPACT_ATOMS: atom_id res chain seq x y z
N LEU A 1 -0.45 -0.62 3.65
CA LEU A 1 -0.81 0.07 2.40
C LEU A 1 -0.14 -0.64 1.23
N HIS A 2 -0.44 -0.25 0.00
CA HIS A 2 0.20 -0.78 -1.20
C HIS A 2 0.52 0.40 -2.10
N HIS A 3 1.80 0.61 -2.43
CA HIS A 3 2.26 1.80 -3.15
C HIS A 3 1.87 3.10 -2.41
N ALA A 4 2.33 3.19 -1.16
CA ALA A 4 1.80 4.04 -0.11
C ALA A 4 2.28 5.50 -0.15
N ARG A 5 3.24 5.84 -1.02
CA ARG A 5 3.91 7.16 -1.00
C ARG A 5 2.95 8.33 -1.03
N GLU A 6 2.00 8.30 -1.96
CA GLU A 6 1.04 9.39 -2.10
C GLU A 6 0.02 9.42 -0.95
N ASP A 7 -0.44 8.25 -0.48
CA ASP A 7 -1.32 8.15 0.69
C ASP A 7 -0.66 8.77 1.92
N VAL A 8 0.62 8.44 2.15
CA VAL A 8 1.40 8.95 3.28
C VAL A 8 1.56 10.46 3.19
N ARG A 9 1.85 10.99 2.00
CA ARG A 9 1.95 12.44 1.75
C ARG A 9 0.65 13.17 2.07
N ILE A 10 -0.47 12.69 1.52
CA ILE A 10 -1.80 13.28 1.73
C ILE A 10 -2.18 13.24 3.21
N LEU A 11 -2.03 12.09 3.86
CA LEU A 11 -2.42 11.90 5.26
C LEU A 11 -1.55 12.71 6.22
N THR A 12 -0.24 12.82 5.96
CA THR A 12 0.68 13.63 6.77
C THR A 12 0.29 15.10 6.72
N ARG A 13 -0.05 15.61 5.52
CA ARG A 13 -0.54 16.98 5.34
C ARG A 13 -1.89 17.20 6.02
N LEU A 14 -2.85 16.29 5.86
CA LEU A 14 -4.18 16.41 6.45
C LEU A 14 -4.18 16.33 7.97
N MET A 15 -3.26 15.57 8.55
CA MET A 15 -3.15 15.40 10.00
C MET A 15 -2.17 16.36 10.66
N GLU A 16 -1.45 17.17 9.88
CA GLU A 16 -0.41 18.10 10.35
C GLU A 16 0.64 17.42 11.24
N ARG A 17 0.90 16.13 10.98
CA ARG A 17 1.88 15.32 11.72
C ARG A 17 2.34 14.12 10.90
N PRO A 18 3.58 13.64 11.07
CA PRO A 18 4.05 12.42 10.42
C PRO A 18 3.17 11.21 10.74
N LEU A 19 3.01 10.32 9.76
CA LEU A 19 2.52 8.99 10.05
C LEU A 19 3.54 8.22 10.88
N GLY A 20 3.04 7.35 11.77
CA GLY A 20 3.90 6.44 12.53
C GLY A 20 4.47 5.34 11.63
N ARG A 21 4.27 4.07 12.01
CA ARG A 21 4.75 2.96 11.19
C ARG A 21 3.80 2.68 10.03
N VAL A 22 4.32 2.72 8.81
CA VAL A 22 3.62 2.30 7.59
C VAL A 22 4.30 1.04 7.06
N PHE A 23 3.52 0.11 6.54
CA PHE A 23 4.01 -1.06 5.81
C PHE A 23 3.50 -0.98 4.38
N ASP A 24 4.42 -0.88 3.41
CA ASP A 24 4.11 -0.91 1.99
C ASP A 24 4.33 -2.31 1.42
N THR A 25 3.22 -2.96 1.08
CA THR A 25 3.23 -4.32 0.50
C THR A 25 3.86 -4.38 -0.89
N GLN A 26 3.86 -3.29 -1.68
CA GLN A 26 4.54 -3.27 -2.97
C GLN A 26 6.05 -3.23 -2.78
N LEU A 27 6.51 -2.37 -1.87
CA LEU A 27 7.93 -2.28 -1.51
C LEU A 27 8.40 -3.61 -0.91
N ALA A 28 7.67 -4.18 0.04
CA ALA A 28 8.02 -5.48 0.63
C ALA A 28 8.17 -6.57 -0.45
N MET A 29 7.29 -6.60 -1.45
CA MET A 29 7.38 -7.58 -2.54
C MET A 29 8.62 -7.36 -3.42
N SER A 30 9.08 -6.12 -3.64
CA SER A 30 10.27 -5.85 -4.46
C SER A 30 11.57 -6.39 -3.84
N PHE A 31 11.59 -6.60 -2.52
CA PHE A 31 12.70 -7.25 -1.83
C PHE A 31 12.63 -8.78 -1.88
N LEU A 32 11.48 -9.37 -2.21
CA LEU A 32 11.30 -10.82 -2.32
C LEU A 32 11.40 -11.31 -3.77
N ASP A 33 10.91 -10.52 -4.71
CA ASP A 33 10.93 -10.81 -6.14
C ASP A 33 11.34 -9.58 -6.95
N ALA A 34 11.91 -9.80 -8.13
CA ALA A 34 12.42 -8.78 -9.03
C ALA A 34 11.32 -7.96 -9.76
N ARG A 35 10.06 -7.97 -9.27
CA ARG A 35 8.94 -7.19 -9.81
C ARG A 35 8.72 -5.94 -8.95
N PRO A 36 9.40 -4.81 -9.25
CA PRO A 36 9.36 -3.62 -8.39
C PRO A 36 7.99 -2.92 -8.36
N GLN A 37 7.11 -3.19 -9.34
CA GLN A 37 5.84 -2.50 -9.49
C GLN A 37 4.66 -3.48 -9.64
N ILE A 38 4.65 -4.55 -8.85
CA ILE A 38 3.47 -5.42 -8.82
C ILE A 38 2.24 -4.61 -8.40
N GLY A 39 1.15 -4.74 -9.15
CA GLY A 39 -0.13 -4.10 -8.80
C GLY A 39 -0.87 -4.90 -7.73
N TYR A 40 -1.63 -4.22 -6.87
CA TYR A 40 -2.34 -4.82 -5.74
C TYR A 40 -3.17 -6.05 -6.12
N LYS A 41 -3.93 -6.02 -7.23
CA LYS A 41 -4.73 -7.17 -7.68
C LYS A 41 -3.88 -8.39 -8.02
N ALA A 42 -2.72 -8.18 -8.63
CA ALA A 42 -1.80 -9.27 -8.95
C ALA A 42 -1.17 -9.83 -7.67
N LEU A 43 -0.79 -8.96 -6.74
CA LEU A 43 -0.26 -9.36 -5.44
C LEU A 43 -1.27 -10.18 -4.62
N VAL A 44 -2.55 -9.77 -4.60
CA VAL A 44 -3.64 -10.52 -3.96
C VAL A 44 -3.82 -11.90 -4.59
N ALA A 45 -3.74 -12.00 -5.92
CA ALA A 45 -3.88 -13.27 -6.62
C ALA A 45 -2.72 -14.23 -6.29
N GLU A 46 -1.52 -13.70 -6.14
CA GLU A 46 -0.32 -14.48 -5.86
C GLU A 46 -0.24 -14.93 -4.40
N VAL A 47 -0.42 -14.01 -3.46
CA VAL A 47 -0.21 -14.25 -2.03
C VAL A 47 -1.44 -14.88 -1.37
N CYS A 48 -2.64 -14.53 -1.82
CA CYS A 48 -3.89 -15.00 -1.22
C CYS A 48 -4.67 -15.99 -2.10
N GLY A 49 -4.22 -16.25 -3.34
CA GLY A 49 -4.96 -17.09 -4.29
C GLY A 49 -6.32 -16.50 -4.70
N ALA A 50 -6.58 -15.24 -4.38
CA ALA A 50 -7.89 -14.61 -4.53
C ALA A 50 -7.96 -13.73 -5.78
N ARG A 51 -9.13 -13.68 -6.43
CA ARG A 51 -9.36 -12.79 -7.57
C ARG A 51 -10.22 -11.60 -7.16
N LEU A 52 -9.68 -10.40 -7.35
CA LEU A 52 -10.43 -9.16 -7.19
C LEU A 52 -11.15 -8.80 -8.49
N ASN A 53 -12.41 -8.40 -8.35
CA ASN A 53 -13.20 -7.95 -9.50
C ASN A 53 -12.71 -6.60 -10.02
N LYS A 54 -13.06 -6.26 -11.25
CA LYS A 54 -12.82 -4.93 -11.80
C LYS A 54 -13.87 -3.97 -11.25
N GLY A 55 -13.52 -3.20 -10.21
CA GLY A 55 -14.35 -2.10 -9.74
C GLY A 55 -14.11 -0.80 -10.50
N PRO A 56 -14.97 0.21 -10.30
CA PRO A 56 -14.86 1.52 -10.93
C PRO A 56 -13.65 2.28 -10.37
N GLN A 57 -12.53 2.28 -11.10
CA GLN A 57 -11.30 2.99 -10.72
C GLN A 57 -11.49 4.53 -10.72
N MET A 58 -12.49 5.02 -11.43
CA MET A 58 -12.87 6.43 -11.46
C MET A 58 -14.31 6.57 -10.98
N PHE A 59 -14.47 7.09 -9.76
CA PHE A 59 -15.75 7.43 -9.16
C PHE A 59 -15.60 8.74 -8.38
N ASP A 60 -16.62 9.60 -8.41
CA ASP A 60 -16.66 10.80 -7.59
C ASP A 60 -16.97 10.43 -6.12
N TRP A 61 -15.92 10.28 -5.32
CA TRP A 61 -15.98 9.90 -3.91
C TRP A 61 -16.68 10.92 -3.00
N SER A 62 -17.05 12.10 -3.51
CA SER A 62 -17.86 13.09 -2.77
C SER A 62 -19.36 12.76 -2.79
N ARG A 63 -19.83 11.97 -3.76
CA ARG A 63 -21.25 11.66 -3.94
C ARG A 63 -21.83 10.83 -2.80
N ARG A 64 -23.08 11.10 -2.44
CA ARG A 64 -23.83 10.32 -1.45
C ARG A 64 -25.27 10.03 -1.92
N PRO A 65 -25.82 8.84 -1.62
CA PRO A 65 -25.15 7.68 -1.00
C PRO A 65 -24.14 7.01 -1.95
N LEU A 66 -23.20 6.25 -1.41
CA LEU A 66 -22.26 5.47 -2.22
C LEU A 66 -22.97 4.24 -2.83
N PRO A 67 -22.81 3.98 -4.14
CA PRO A 67 -23.34 2.78 -4.78
C PRO A 67 -22.74 1.47 -4.22
N PRO A 68 -23.48 0.35 -4.24
CA PRO A 68 -23.00 -0.93 -3.69
C PRO A 68 -21.71 -1.47 -4.32
N ASP A 69 -21.48 -1.23 -5.61
CA ASP A 69 -20.27 -1.63 -6.35
C ASP A 69 -19.05 -0.80 -5.95
N VAL A 70 -19.22 0.50 -5.69
CA VAL A 70 -18.17 1.38 -5.16
C VAL A 70 -17.79 0.96 -3.74
N LEU A 71 -18.78 0.65 -2.89
CA LEU A 71 -18.53 0.13 -1.54
C LEU A 71 -17.77 -1.20 -1.59
N ARG A 72 -18.16 -2.11 -2.50
CA ARG A 72 -17.45 -3.38 -2.71
C ARG A 72 -16.00 -3.14 -3.12
N TYR A 73 -15.77 -2.22 -4.04
CA TYR A 73 -14.44 -1.84 -4.49
C TYR A 73 -13.58 -1.30 -3.33
N ALA A 74 -14.13 -0.38 -2.53
CA ALA A 74 -13.42 0.17 -1.36
C ALA A 74 -13.01 -0.91 -0.34
N ILE A 75 -13.88 -1.89 -0.10
CA ILE A 75 -13.56 -3.04 0.77
C ILE A 75 -12.46 -3.90 0.16
N ASP A 76 -12.56 -4.19 -1.14
CA ASP A 76 -11.62 -5.04 -1.87
C ASP A 76 -10.18 -4.48 -1.84
N ASP A 77 -10.03 -3.15 -1.86
CA ASP A 77 -8.73 -2.44 -1.80
C ASP A 77 -8.00 -2.60 -0.45
N VAL A 78 -8.69 -3.01 0.63
CA VAL A 78 -8.07 -3.14 1.96
C VAL A 78 -8.16 -4.53 2.57
N LYS A 79 -9.15 -5.34 2.19
CA LYS A 79 -9.49 -6.58 2.92
C LYS A 79 -8.37 -7.62 2.98
N TYR A 80 -7.43 -7.60 2.04
CA TYR A 80 -6.32 -8.57 1.98
C TYR A 80 -4.99 -8.01 2.49
N LEU A 81 -4.88 -6.71 2.77
CA LEU A 81 -3.61 -6.08 3.11
C LEU A 81 -2.97 -6.67 4.37
N MET A 82 -3.77 -7.05 5.38
CA MET A 82 -3.23 -7.65 6.61
C MET A 82 -2.65 -9.04 6.36
N THR A 83 -3.39 -9.89 5.63
CA THR A 83 -2.91 -11.23 5.24
C THR A 83 -1.65 -11.14 4.40
N ILE A 84 -1.61 -10.23 3.44
CA ILE A 84 -0.43 -10.00 2.60
C ILE A 84 0.75 -9.55 3.45
N ARG A 85 0.55 -8.56 4.33
CA ARG A 85 1.60 -8.07 5.25
C ARG A 85 2.21 -9.24 6.03
N ASP A 86 1.40 -10.06 6.67
CA ASP A 86 1.89 -11.12 7.55
C ASP A 86 2.76 -12.12 6.78
N GLN A 87 2.28 -12.56 5.60
CA GLN A 87 3.05 -13.46 4.74
C GLN A 87 4.35 -12.84 4.23
N LEU A 88 4.33 -11.58 3.79
CA LEU A 88 5.54 -10.91 3.29
C LEU A 88 6.56 -10.67 4.42
N VAL A 89 6.09 -10.36 5.64
CA VAL A 89 6.97 -10.22 6.82
C VAL A 89 7.71 -11.54 7.08
N ASP A 90 7.00 -12.66 7.09
CA ASP A 90 7.59 -13.97 7.34
C ASP A 90 8.61 -14.33 6.24
N GLN A 91 8.23 -14.16 4.97
CA GLN A 91 9.13 -14.40 3.83
C GLN A 91 10.37 -13.50 3.85
N LEU A 92 10.23 -12.22 4.22
CA LEU A 92 11.36 -11.30 4.33
C LEU A 92 12.34 -11.71 5.42
N LYS A 93 11.82 -12.21 6.55
CA LYS A 93 12.65 -12.72 7.66
C LYS A 93 13.35 -14.02 7.27
N GLU A 94 12.65 -14.94 6.63
CA GLU A 94 13.24 -16.19 6.11
C GLU A 94 14.34 -15.92 5.09
N ALA A 95 14.16 -14.92 4.23
CA ALA A 95 15.16 -14.49 3.26
C ALA A 95 16.31 -13.66 3.87
N GLY A 96 16.24 -13.28 5.16
CA GLY A 96 17.22 -12.40 5.80
C GLY A 96 17.21 -10.95 5.27
N ARG A 97 16.10 -10.50 4.68
CA ARG A 97 15.95 -9.18 4.02
C ARG A 97 15.06 -8.19 4.79
N TRP A 98 14.55 -8.60 5.95
CA TRP A 98 13.66 -7.77 6.77
C TRP A 98 14.26 -6.40 7.10
N GLU A 99 15.53 -6.36 7.54
CA GLU A 99 16.19 -5.12 7.94
C GLU A 99 16.38 -4.17 6.74
N TRP A 100 16.66 -4.70 5.55
CA TRP A 100 16.80 -3.90 4.33
C TRP A 100 15.47 -3.25 3.95
N TYR A 101 14.38 -4.01 4.06
CA TYR A 101 13.04 -3.48 3.86
C TYR A 101 12.69 -2.41 4.90
N GLU A 102 12.96 -2.64 6.20
CA GLU A 102 12.64 -1.65 7.25
C GLU A 102 13.39 -0.33 7.06
N GLU A 103 14.65 -0.38 6.62
CA GLU A 103 15.44 0.81 6.35
C GLU A 103 14.87 1.57 5.14
N GLU A 104 14.64 0.88 4.01
CA GLU A 104 14.07 1.50 2.81
C GLU A 104 12.67 2.07 3.07
N GLN A 105 11.84 1.35 3.82
CA GLN A 105 10.50 1.79 4.23
C GLN A 105 10.54 3.05 5.10
N ARG A 106 11.59 3.23 5.93
CA ARG A 106 11.78 4.45 6.71
C ARG A 106 12.17 5.61 5.80
N THR A 107 13.20 5.44 4.98
CA THR A 107 13.70 6.49 4.09
C THR A 107 12.66 6.91 3.05
N ALA A 108 11.97 5.95 2.43
CA ALA A 108 11.05 6.23 1.33
C ALA A 108 9.72 6.86 1.77
N LEU A 109 9.30 6.67 3.03
CA LEU A 109 7.95 7.05 3.48
C LEU A 109 7.92 7.90 4.76
N LEU A 110 8.92 7.84 5.63
CA LEU A 110 8.89 8.56 6.92
C LEU A 110 9.82 9.77 6.95
N ASP A 111 10.91 9.73 6.18
CA ASP A 111 11.89 10.82 6.08
C ASP A 111 11.58 11.75 4.88
N MET A 112 10.33 11.80 4.40
CA MET A 112 9.92 12.72 3.34
C MET A 112 10.05 14.17 3.83
N GLU A 113 10.88 14.96 3.16
CA GLU A 113 11.09 16.36 3.53
C GLU A 113 9.83 17.20 3.22
N PRO A 114 9.55 18.29 3.96
CA PRO A 114 8.45 19.20 3.63
C PRO A 114 8.57 19.83 2.23
N SER A 115 9.78 19.86 1.65
CA SER A 115 9.98 20.23 0.24
C SER A 115 9.43 19.18 -0.73
N ASP A 116 9.45 17.89 -0.37
CA ASP A 116 8.89 16.79 -1.19
C ASP A 116 7.35 16.81 -1.20
N THR A 117 6.72 17.60 -0.31
CA THR A 117 5.28 17.88 -0.36
C THR A 117 4.89 18.97 -1.36
N THR A 118 5.86 19.65 -1.99
CA THR A 118 5.60 20.75 -2.92
C THR A 118 6.02 20.37 -4.34
N GLU A 119 5.06 19.94 -5.17
CA GLU A 119 4.90 20.41 -6.56
C GLU A 119 3.61 19.89 -7.21
N ALA A 120 3.03 20.80 -8.02
CA ALA A 120 1.81 20.78 -8.85
C ALA A 120 0.44 20.79 -8.13
#